data_AF-A0AA39DBZ2-F1
#
_entry.id   AF-A0AA39DBZ2-F1
#
_cell.length_a   1.000
_cell.length_b   1.000
_cell.length_c   1.000
_cell.angle_alpha   90.00
_cell.angle_beta   90.00
_cell.angle_gamma   90.00
#
_symmetry.space_group_name_H-M   'P 1'
#
loop_
_entity.id
_entity.type
_entity.pdbx_description
1 polymer ?
#
loop_
_entity_poly.entity_id
_entity_poly.type
_entity_poly.pdbx_seq_one_letter_code
_entity_poly.pdbx_strand_id
1 'polypeptide(L)'
;MASSSLSLFFLFSLLSPILIASSPVQDPELVVQEVHRSINESRRNLGYLSCGSGNPIDDCWRCDANWEKNRQSLADCAIGFGKNAIGGKNGKIYVVTDSSDDDVVNPKPGTLRYAVIQDEPLWIIFARDMVIKLKEELIMNSFKTIDGRGASVHIAGGPCITIQYVTNIIIHGLNIHDCKQGGNTNVRDSPSHYGFRTISDGDGVSIFGGSHIWVDHCSLSNCHDGLIDAIHGSTAITISNNYMTHHDKVMLLGHSDSYTQDKNMQVTIAFNHFGEGLVQRMPR
;
A
#
# COMPACT_ATOMS: atom_id res chain seq x y z
N MET A 1 -55.96 -7.91 -42.00
CA MET A 1 -55.91 -7.06 -40.79
C MET A 1 -55.90 -7.99 -39.60
N ALA A 2 -54.89 -8.13 -38.74
CA ALA A 2 -53.65 -7.41 -38.52
C ALA A 2 -52.61 -8.42 -37.99
N SER A 3 -51.33 -8.22 -38.32
CA SER A 3 -50.19 -8.97 -37.82
C SER A 3 -49.69 -8.36 -36.52
N SER A 4 -49.67 -9.13 -35.42
CA SER A 4 -49.04 -8.74 -34.15
C SER A 4 -47.69 -9.46 -33.98
N SER A 5 -46.60 -8.74 -34.24
CA SER A 5 -45.24 -9.14 -33.92
C SER A 5 -44.96 -8.90 -32.43
N LEU A 6 -44.62 -9.96 -31.70
CA LEU A 6 -44.19 -9.87 -30.30
C LEU A 6 -42.68 -9.58 -30.26
N SER A 7 -42.29 -8.32 -30.03
CA SER A 7 -40.88 -7.95 -29.81
C SER A 7 -40.48 -8.24 -28.37
N LEU A 8 -39.58 -9.19 -28.18
CA LEU A 8 -38.94 -9.48 -26.90
C LEU A 8 -37.84 -8.45 -26.66
N PHE A 9 -38.09 -7.46 -25.80
CA PHE A 9 -37.06 -6.53 -25.34
C PHE A 9 -36.16 -7.23 -24.31
N PHE A 10 -34.95 -7.61 -24.72
CA PHE A 10 -33.87 -7.92 -23.78
C PHE A 10 -33.44 -6.63 -23.08
N LEU A 11 -33.81 -6.46 -21.81
CA LEU A 11 -33.16 -5.48 -20.93
C LEU A 11 -31.72 -5.95 -20.68
N PHE A 12 -30.77 -5.38 -21.43
CA PHE A 12 -29.38 -5.38 -21.01
C PHE A 12 -29.29 -4.51 -19.75
N SER A 13 -29.12 -5.13 -18.58
CA SER A 13 -28.67 -4.41 -17.39
C SER A 13 -27.24 -3.97 -17.64
N LEU A 14 -27.06 -2.69 -18.00
CA LEU A 14 -25.77 -2.04 -17.95
C LEU A 14 -25.34 -1.99 -16.47
N LEU A 15 -24.61 -3.01 -16.03
CA LEU A 15 -23.78 -2.93 -14.83
C LEU A 15 -22.64 -1.97 -15.17
N SER A 16 -22.91 -0.68 -15.02
CA SER A 16 -21.86 0.33 -14.99
C SER A 16 -20.88 -0.07 -13.88
N PRO A 17 -19.56 -0.10 -14.15
CA PRO A 17 -18.60 -0.29 -13.07
C PRO A 17 -18.81 0.85 -12.09
N ILE A 18 -19.19 0.50 -10.86
CA ILE A 18 -19.26 1.46 -9.77
C ILE A 18 -17.82 1.90 -9.54
N LEU A 19 -17.47 3.07 -10.09
CA LEU A 19 -16.34 3.84 -9.61
C LEU A 19 -16.66 4.13 -8.14
N ILE A 20 -16.16 3.30 -7.23
CA ILE A 20 -16.13 3.62 -5.82
C ILE A 20 -15.09 4.74 -5.70
N ALA A 21 -15.52 5.97 -5.98
CA ALA A 21 -14.76 7.14 -5.60
C ALA A 21 -14.66 7.09 -4.07
N SER A 22 -13.45 6.86 -3.57
CA SER A 22 -13.18 6.95 -2.14
C SER A 22 -13.55 8.35 -1.68
N SER A 23 -14.68 8.47 -0.99
CA SER A 23 -15.07 9.73 -0.38
C SER A 23 -14.12 10.01 0.79
N PRO A 24 -13.59 11.23 0.95
CA PRO A 24 -12.87 11.58 2.16
C PRO A 24 -13.75 11.30 3.38
N VAL A 25 -13.13 10.94 4.51
CA VAL A 25 -13.84 10.81 5.77
C VAL A 25 -14.54 12.14 6.05
N GLN A 26 -15.86 12.08 6.28
CA GLN A 26 -16.72 13.26 6.38
C GLN A 26 -16.35 14.17 7.56
N ASP A 27 -15.86 13.59 8.65
CA ASP A 27 -15.44 14.31 9.85
C ASP A 27 -13.97 13.95 10.20
N PRO A 28 -13.00 14.73 9.70
CA PRO A 28 -11.59 14.52 9.99
C PRO A 28 -11.25 14.67 11.48
N GLU A 29 -12.00 15.50 12.21
CA GLU A 29 -11.73 15.79 13.62
C GLU A 29 -12.03 14.56 14.50
N LEU A 30 -13.07 13.79 14.16
CA LEU A 30 -13.34 12.51 14.83
C LEU A 30 -12.18 11.53 14.67
N VAL A 31 -11.54 11.45 13.49
CA VAL A 31 -10.38 10.59 13.26
C VAL A 31 -9.20 11.01 14.14
N VAL A 32 -8.95 12.33 14.26
CA VAL A 32 -7.91 12.88 15.14
C VAL A 32 -8.18 12.52 16.61
N GLN A 33 -9.43 12.66 17.06
CA GLN A 33 -9.83 12.29 18.42
C GLN A 33 -9.66 10.80 18.70
N GLU A 34 -10.02 9.92 17.76
CA GLU A 34 -9.83 8.48 17.87
C GLU A 34 -8.34 8.10 17.96
N VAL A 35 -7.48 8.74 17.17
CA VAL A 35 -6.02 8.53 17.23
C VAL A 35 -5.49 8.95 18.60
N HIS A 36 -5.86 10.14 19.09
CA HIS A 36 -5.44 10.60 20.41
C HIS A 36 -5.93 9.69 21.54
N ARG A 37 -7.17 9.20 21.45
CA ARG A 37 -7.71 8.23 22.42
C ARG A 37 -6.88 6.95 22.42
N SER A 38 -6.60 6.39 21.24
CA SER A 38 -5.83 5.15 21.09
C SER A 38 -4.42 5.28 21.67
N ILE A 39 -3.74 6.41 21.41
CA ILE A 39 -2.41 6.71 21.98
C ILE A 39 -2.49 6.80 23.51
N ASN A 40 -3.48 7.50 24.05
CA ASN A 40 -3.63 7.66 25.49
C ASN A 40 -3.92 6.34 26.21
N GLU A 41 -4.74 5.48 25.61
CA GLU A 41 -5.04 4.13 26.13
C GLU A 41 -3.80 3.25 26.15
N SER A 42 -3.05 3.20 25.04
CA SER A 42 -1.80 2.45 24.94
C SER A 42 -0.76 2.93 25.98
N ARG A 43 -0.59 4.25 26.16
CA ARG A 43 0.32 4.81 27.18
C ARG A 43 -0.09 4.52 28.62
N ARG A 44 -1.40 4.39 28.91
CA ARG A 44 -1.90 4.06 30.26
C ARG A 44 -1.67 2.59 30.62
N ASN A 45 -1.51 1.73 29.62
CA ASN A 45 -1.28 0.29 29.78
C ASN A 45 0.22 -0.08 29.79
N LEU A 46 1.10 0.91 29.92
CA LEU A 46 2.54 0.69 30.13
C LEU A 46 2.76 0.09 31.53
N GLY A 47 3.34 -1.10 31.57
CA GLY A 47 3.66 -1.81 32.82
C GLY A 47 4.88 -2.69 32.63
N TYR A 48 5.64 -2.93 33.70
CA TYR A 48 6.92 -3.65 33.65
C TYR A 48 6.82 -5.08 33.08
N LEU A 49 5.65 -5.72 33.18
CA LEU A 49 5.36 -7.05 32.64
C LEU A 49 4.41 -7.00 31.43
N SER A 50 4.08 -5.80 30.93
CA SER A 50 3.20 -5.60 29.78
C SER A 50 4.01 -5.70 28.49
N CYS A 51 3.43 -6.29 27.45
CA CYS A 51 3.98 -6.23 26.10
C CYS A 51 3.80 -4.83 25.45
N GLY A 52 2.96 -3.97 26.05
CA GLY A 52 2.68 -2.63 25.53
C GLY A 52 3.92 -1.74 25.46
N SER A 53 4.10 -1.10 24.31
CA SER A 53 5.18 -0.17 23.96
C SER A 53 4.76 1.29 24.05
N GLY A 54 3.45 1.57 24.20
CA GLY A 54 2.92 2.94 24.12
C GLY A 54 2.58 3.37 22.69
N ASN A 55 2.74 2.46 21.73
CA ASN A 55 2.33 2.59 20.35
C ASN A 55 1.09 1.71 20.10
N PRO A 56 -0.12 2.29 19.92
CA PRO A 56 -1.35 1.51 19.79
C PRO A 56 -1.38 0.58 18.58
N ILE A 57 -0.67 0.92 17.51
CA ILE A 57 -0.57 0.05 16.32
C ILE A 57 0.17 -1.22 16.67
N ASP A 58 1.37 -1.08 17.24
CA ASP A 58 2.21 -2.22 17.60
C ASP A 58 1.61 -3.03 18.74
N ASP A 59 1.05 -2.36 19.75
CA ASP A 59 0.43 -3.01 20.90
C ASP A 59 -0.78 -3.89 20.51
N CYS A 60 -1.44 -3.57 19.39
CA CYS A 60 -2.58 -4.31 18.87
C CYS A 60 -2.20 -5.71 18.33
N TRP A 61 -1.02 -5.87 17.71
CA TRP A 61 -0.64 -7.15 17.09
C TRP A 61 0.65 -7.77 17.63
N ARG A 62 1.65 -6.99 18.07
CA ARG A 62 2.94 -7.52 18.53
C ARG A 62 2.81 -8.35 19.82
N CYS A 63 1.73 -8.14 20.56
CA CYS A 63 1.44 -8.88 21.78
C CYS A 63 0.77 -10.24 21.53
N ASP A 64 0.38 -10.54 20.29
CA ASP A 64 -0.03 -11.89 19.92
C ASP A 64 1.22 -12.78 19.69
N ALA A 65 1.51 -13.63 20.67
CA ALA A 65 2.58 -14.64 20.55
C ALA A 65 2.37 -15.62 19.38
N ASN A 66 1.15 -15.71 18.82
CA ASN A 66 0.80 -16.54 17.67
C ASN A 66 0.57 -15.72 16.39
N TRP A 67 1.12 -14.51 16.28
CA TRP A 67 0.97 -13.64 15.11
C TRP A 67 1.25 -14.37 13.78
N GLU A 68 2.16 -15.34 13.75
CA GLU A 68 2.48 -16.14 12.55
C GLU A 68 1.28 -16.96 12.04
N LYS A 69 0.46 -17.47 12.95
CA LYS A 69 -0.78 -18.20 12.62
C LYS A 69 -1.95 -17.24 12.37
N ASN A 70 -1.88 -16.05 12.95
CA ASN A 70 -2.91 -15.03 12.88
C ASN A 70 -2.50 -13.82 12.02
N ARG A 71 -1.64 -14.00 11.01
CA ARG A 71 -0.99 -12.87 10.29
C ARG A 71 -1.94 -11.75 9.88
N GLN A 72 -3.13 -12.12 9.44
CA GLN A 72 -4.14 -11.20 8.94
C GLN A 72 -4.78 -10.32 10.03
N SER A 73 -4.60 -10.62 11.32
CA SER A 73 -5.05 -9.77 12.43
C SER A 73 -4.37 -8.39 12.42
N LEU A 74 -3.18 -8.29 11.83
CA LEU A 74 -2.48 -7.02 11.61
C LEU A 74 -3.39 -5.97 10.94
N ALA A 75 -4.22 -6.38 9.99
CA ALA A 75 -5.09 -5.45 9.25
C ALA A 75 -6.17 -4.78 10.11
N ASP A 76 -6.38 -5.23 11.35
CA ASP A 76 -7.28 -4.57 12.31
C ASP A 76 -6.59 -3.50 13.16
N CYS A 77 -5.27 -3.36 13.03
CA CYS A 77 -4.46 -2.52 13.91
C CYS A 77 -4.10 -1.15 13.33
N ALA A 78 -4.49 -0.88 12.08
CA ALA A 78 -4.30 0.43 11.47
C ALA A 78 -5.12 1.50 12.22
N ILE A 79 -4.55 2.69 12.39
CA ILE A 79 -5.24 3.85 12.97
C ILE A 79 -5.24 5.01 11.97
N GLY A 80 -5.94 6.09 12.31
CA GLY A 80 -5.95 7.30 11.49
C GLY A 80 -6.79 7.16 10.23
N PHE A 81 -6.47 7.94 9.19
CA PHE A 81 -7.26 7.97 7.96
C PHE A 81 -7.18 6.65 7.17
N GLY A 82 -6.06 5.93 7.25
CA GLY A 82 -5.89 4.61 6.65
C GLY A 82 -6.41 3.45 7.50
N LYS A 83 -7.11 3.68 8.63
CA LYS A 83 -7.57 2.60 9.54
C LYS A 83 -8.43 1.52 8.88
N ASN A 84 -9.08 1.86 7.76
CA ASN A 84 -9.95 0.96 7.01
C ASN A 84 -9.22 0.22 5.87
N ALA A 85 -7.90 0.36 5.74
CA ALA A 85 -7.10 -0.39 4.78
C ALA A 85 -7.04 -1.87 5.20
N ILE A 86 -7.92 -2.70 4.64
CA ILE A 86 -7.98 -4.13 5.00
C ILE A 86 -6.95 -5.00 4.25
N GLY A 87 -6.27 -4.44 3.25
CA GLY A 87 -5.31 -5.18 2.44
C GLY A 87 -5.91 -6.44 1.82
N GLY A 88 -5.16 -7.54 1.89
CA GLY A 88 -5.61 -8.87 1.48
C GLY A 88 -6.30 -9.69 2.57
N LYS A 89 -6.80 -9.08 3.64
CA LYS A 89 -7.51 -9.79 4.73
C LYS A 89 -8.68 -10.60 4.18
N ASN A 90 -8.93 -11.78 4.77
CA ASN A 90 -9.87 -12.81 4.32
C ASN A 90 -9.50 -13.46 2.97
N GLY A 91 -8.44 -13.00 2.33
CA GLY A 91 -7.82 -13.62 1.18
C GLY A 91 -6.97 -14.84 1.55
N LYS A 92 -6.56 -15.58 0.52
CA LYS A 92 -5.60 -16.68 0.70
C LYS A 92 -4.21 -16.13 1.01
N ILE A 93 -3.44 -16.90 1.76
CA ILE A 93 -2.00 -16.63 1.88
C ILE A 93 -1.33 -17.09 0.57
N TYR A 94 -0.60 -16.18 -0.06
CA TYR A 94 0.26 -16.48 -1.18
C TYR A 94 1.71 -16.41 -0.71
N VAL A 95 2.51 -17.44 -1.00
CA VAL A 95 3.91 -17.49 -0.60
C VAL A 95 4.82 -17.22 -1.81
N VAL A 96 5.52 -16.10 -1.79
CA VAL A 96 6.59 -15.81 -2.74
C VAL A 96 7.76 -16.75 -2.47
N THR A 97 8.13 -17.52 -3.50
CA THR A 97 9.20 -18.52 -3.46
C THR A 97 10.32 -18.22 -4.44
N ASP A 98 10.08 -17.28 -5.36
CA ASP A 98 10.98 -16.86 -6.42
C ASP A 98 11.11 -15.33 -6.42
N SER A 99 12.33 -14.83 -6.30
CA SER A 99 12.65 -13.40 -6.22
C SER A 99 12.89 -12.74 -7.57
N SER A 100 12.79 -13.49 -8.67
CA SER A 100 12.99 -12.94 -10.03
C SER A 100 11.77 -12.15 -10.51
N ASP A 101 12.03 -11.26 -11.47
CA ASP A 101 11.02 -10.41 -12.11
C ASP A 101 11.26 -10.38 -13.63
N ASP A 102 11.41 -11.56 -14.24
CA ASP A 102 11.99 -11.65 -15.58
C ASP A 102 11.08 -11.20 -16.72
N ASP A 103 9.78 -11.44 -16.59
CA ASP A 103 8.76 -11.03 -17.54
C ASP A 103 7.69 -10.21 -16.80
N VAL A 104 7.69 -8.91 -17.06
CA VAL A 104 6.80 -7.93 -16.42
C VAL A 104 5.39 -7.93 -16.99
N VAL A 105 5.19 -8.60 -18.15
CA VAL A 105 3.88 -8.79 -18.78
C VAL A 105 3.34 -10.18 -18.47
N ASN A 106 4.14 -11.22 -18.33
CA ASN A 106 3.66 -12.58 -18.00
C ASN A 106 4.43 -13.14 -16.80
N PRO A 107 4.22 -12.58 -15.60
CA PRO A 107 4.94 -13.03 -14.42
C PRO A 107 4.58 -14.49 -14.09
N LYS A 108 5.57 -15.27 -13.66
CA LYS A 108 5.37 -16.68 -13.30
C LYS A 108 4.80 -16.83 -11.89
N PRO A 109 3.93 -17.83 -11.64
CA PRO A 109 3.55 -18.22 -10.28
C PRO A 109 4.79 -18.47 -9.41
N GLY A 110 4.68 -18.15 -8.13
CA GLY A 110 5.78 -18.12 -7.18
C GLY A 110 6.49 -16.76 -7.05
N THR A 111 6.32 -15.82 -7.99
CA THR A 111 6.91 -14.46 -7.90
C THR A 111 6.00 -13.47 -7.18
N LEU A 112 6.59 -12.36 -6.72
CA LEU A 112 5.86 -11.23 -6.16
C LEU A 112 4.96 -10.55 -7.20
N ARG A 113 5.46 -10.31 -8.43
CA ARG A 113 4.66 -9.66 -9.48
C ARG A 113 3.42 -10.46 -9.83
N TYR A 114 3.53 -11.79 -9.93
CA TYR A 114 2.34 -12.63 -10.15
C TYR A 114 1.32 -12.47 -9.02
N ALA A 115 1.76 -12.42 -7.76
CA ALA A 115 0.86 -12.33 -6.62
C ALA A 115 0.07 -11.01 -6.58
N VAL A 116 0.76 -9.88 -6.77
CA VAL A 116 0.14 -8.55 -6.56
C VAL A 116 -0.90 -8.18 -7.62
N ILE A 117 -0.84 -8.79 -8.81
CA ILE A 117 -1.78 -8.50 -9.89
C ILE A 117 -3.07 -9.34 -9.83
N GLN A 118 -3.17 -10.36 -8.97
CA GLN A 118 -4.36 -11.23 -8.96
C GLN A 118 -5.64 -10.47 -8.61
N ASP A 119 -6.79 -10.91 -9.12
CA ASP A 119 -8.08 -10.27 -8.85
C ASP A 119 -8.56 -10.54 -7.42
N GLU A 120 -8.31 -11.74 -6.89
CA GLU A 120 -8.67 -12.08 -5.52
C GLU A 120 -7.84 -11.31 -4.47
N PRO A 121 -8.41 -11.07 -3.27
CA PRO A 121 -7.63 -10.61 -2.13
C PRO A 121 -6.52 -11.61 -1.80
N LEU A 122 -5.29 -11.11 -1.60
CA LEU A 122 -4.15 -11.95 -1.25
C LEU A 122 -3.32 -11.36 -0.11
N TRP A 123 -3.03 -12.20 0.88
CA TRP A 123 -2.04 -11.92 1.91
C TRP A 123 -0.70 -12.53 1.50
N ILE A 124 0.19 -11.70 0.98
CA ILE A 124 1.43 -12.12 0.33
C ILE A 124 2.55 -12.15 1.37
N ILE A 125 3.17 -13.31 1.55
CA ILE A 125 4.32 -13.53 2.44
C ILE A 125 5.51 -14.11 1.65
N PHE A 126 6.65 -14.24 2.31
CA PHE A 126 7.90 -14.69 1.67
C PHE A 126 8.42 -15.95 2.34
N ALA A 127 8.84 -16.92 1.53
CA ALA A 127 9.31 -18.22 2.03
C ALA A 127 10.67 -18.16 2.75
N ARG A 128 11.45 -17.11 2.48
CA ARG A 128 12.82 -16.89 2.97
C ARG A 128 13.23 -15.44 2.72
N ASP A 129 14.39 -15.06 3.24
CA ASP A 129 15.04 -13.79 2.91
C ASP A 129 15.24 -13.66 1.40
N MET A 130 14.94 -12.48 0.86
CA MET A 130 15.00 -12.22 -0.58
C MET A 130 15.43 -10.80 -0.87
N VAL A 131 16.25 -10.64 -1.91
CA VAL A 131 16.45 -9.36 -2.59
C VAL A 131 15.75 -9.46 -3.94
N ILE A 132 14.70 -8.68 -4.12
CA ILE A 132 13.88 -8.63 -5.31
C ILE A 132 14.26 -7.35 -6.05
N LYS A 133 14.99 -7.51 -7.15
CA LYS A 133 15.26 -6.44 -8.11
C LYS A 133 14.18 -6.49 -9.18
N LEU A 134 13.23 -5.58 -9.10
CA LEU A 134 12.18 -5.45 -10.11
C LEU A 134 12.78 -4.92 -11.41
N LYS A 135 12.26 -5.40 -12.55
CA LYS A 135 12.64 -4.86 -13.87
C LYS A 135 11.91 -3.56 -14.17
N GLU A 136 10.66 -3.47 -13.73
CA GLU A 136 9.77 -2.32 -13.91
C GLU A 136 8.96 -2.05 -12.65
N GLU A 137 8.28 -0.90 -12.59
CA GLU A 137 7.37 -0.57 -11.47
C GLU A 137 6.48 -1.77 -11.11
N LEU A 138 6.39 -2.10 -9.82
CA LEU A 138 5.48 -3.12 -9.31
C LEU A 138 4.09 -2.50 -9.15
N ILE A 139 3.36 -2.48 -10.26
CA ILE A 139 1.94 -2.12 -10.30
C ILE A 139 1.12 -3.32 -9.82
N MET A 140 0.05 -3.04 -9.07
CA MET A 140 -0.76 -4.07 -8.40
C MET A 140 -2.25 -3.80 -8.53
N ASN A 141 -3.03 -4.85 -8.29
CA ASN A 141 -4.47 -4.78 -8.16
C ASN A 141 -4.88 -4.46 -6.70
N SER A 142 -6.15 -4.14 -6.46
CA SER A 142 -6.70 -3.85 -5.13
C SER A 142 -6.66 -5.06 -4.19
N PHE A 143 -6.83 -4.84 -2.89
CA PHE A 143 -6.94 -5.89 -1.85
C PHE A 143 -5.69 -6.77 -1.73
N LYS A 144 -4.53 -6.12 -1.55
CA LYS A 144 -3.25 -6.81 -1.39
C LYS A 144 -2.59 -6.41 -0.07
N THR A 145 -2.07 -7.40 0.64
CA THR A 145 -1.09 -7.17 1.70
C THR A 145 0.23 -7.74 1.26
N ILE A 146 1.31 -6.95 1.29
CA ILE A 146 2.68 -7.44 1.18
C ILE A 146 3.27 -7.42 2.59
N ASP A 147 3.41 -8.60 3.20
CA ASP A 147 3.82 -8.80 4.59
C ASP A 147 5.21 -9.45 4.66
N GLY A 148 6.21 -8.63 4.95
CA GLY A 148 7.61 -9.06 5.10
C GLY A 148 7.92 -9.79 6.42
N ARG A 149 7.00 -9.87 7.38
CA ARG A 149 7.30 -10.48 8.69
C ARG A 149 7.72 -11.94 8.55
N GLY A 150 8.82 -12.29 9.20
CA GLY A 150 9.41 -13.63 9.19
C GLY A 150 10.50 -13.83 8.12
N ALA A 151 10.80 -12.82 7.30
CA ALA A 151 11.90 -12.82 6.36
C ALA A 151 12.50 -11.41 6.18
N SER A 152 13.79 -11.30 5.88
CA SER A 152 14.40 -10.05 5.43
C SER A 152 14.18 -9.87 3.94
N VAL A 153 13.19 -9.05 3.58
CA VAL A 153 12.79 -8.82 2.19
C VAL A 153 13.20 -7.43 1.75
N HIS A 154 13.98 -7.36 0.68
CA HIS A 154 14.47 -6.13 0.08
C HIS A 154 13.85 -5.94 -1.31
N ILE A 155 13.20 -4.81 -1.55
CA ILE A 155 12.85 -4.34 -2.89
C ILE A 155 13.88 -3.27 -3.24
N ALA A 156 14.86 -3.61 -4.09
CA ALA A 156 16.03 -2.76 -4.26
C ALA A 156 16.76 -2.86 -5.60
N GLY A 157 17.44 -1.77 -5.96
CA GLY A 157 18.36 -1.70 -7.10
C GLY A 157 17.71 -1.67 -8.49
N GLY A 158 16.39 -1.49 -8.53
CA GLY A 158 15.55 -1.32 -9.73
C GLY A 158 14.36 -0.41 -9.39
N PRO A 159 13.33 -0.33 -10.23
CA PRO A 159 12.07 0.30 -9.88
C PRO A 159 11.42 -0.35 -8.66
N CYS A 160 10.51 0.37 -8.01
CA CYS A 160 9.90 -0.09 -6.76
C CYS A 160 8.37 -0.12 -6.88
N ILE A 161 7.64 0.28 -5.83
CA ILE A 161 6.22 -0.02 -5.68
C ILE A 161 5.36 1.13 -6.22
N THR A 162 4.37 0.82 -7.04
CA THR A 162 3.42 1.80 -7.57
C THR A 162 1.97 1.34 -7.32
N ILE A 163 1.27 2.05 -6.44
CA ILE A 163 -0.13 1.83 -6.09
C ILE A 163 -0.97 2.83 -6.89
N GLN A 164 -1.40 2.42 -8.09
CA GLN A 164 -2.10 3.30 -9.01
C GLN A 164 -3.57 2.94 -9.17
N TYR A 165 -4.46 3.88 -8.87
CA TYR A 165 -5.92 3.76 -9.04
C TYR A 165 -6.55 2.51 -8.41
N VAL A 166 -5.98 2.04 -7.30
CA VAL A 166 -6.44 0.87 -6.55
C VAL A 166 -6.69 1.21 -5.09
N THR A 167 -7.34 0.29 -4.38
CA THR A 167 -7.70 0.46 -2.98
C THR A 167 -7.38 -0.74 -2.12
N ASN A 168 -7.34 -0.55 -0.80
CA ASN A 168 -7.13 -1.61 0.19
C ASN A 168 -5.78 -2.29 0.00
N ILE A 169 -4.71 -1.53 0.21
CA ILE A 169 -3.34 -2.02 0.13
C ILE A 169 -2.65 -1.85 1.48
N ILE A 170 -1.96 -2.91 1.93
CA ILE A 170 -1.07 -2.86 3.09
C ILE A 170 0.34 -3.23 2.62
N ILE A 171 1.31 -2.36 2.86
CA ILE A 171 2.74 -2.63 2.66
C ILE A 171 3.37 -2.65 4.04
N HIS A 172 3.84 -3.82 4.47
CA HIS A 172 4.28 -4.02 5.84
C HIS A 172 5.61 -4.78 5.94
N GLY A 173 6.56 -4.24 6.72
CA GLY A 173 7.77 -4.97 7.10
C GLY A 173 8.79 -5.18 5.97
N LEU A 174 8.84 -4.30 4.97
CA LEU A 174 9.77 -4.40 3.84
C LEU A 174 10.97 -3.45 4.00
N ASN A 175 12.11 -3.83 3.42
CA ASN A 175 13.23 -2.93 3.18
C ASN A 175 13.15 -2.42 1.72
N ILE A 176 12.96 -1.13 1.52
CA ILE A 176 12.76 -0.51 0.20
C ILE A 176 13.85 0.53 -0.01
N HIS A 177 14.82 0.27 -0.89
CA HIS A 177 15.96 1.16 -1.03
C HIS A 177 16.64 1.08 -2.39
N ASP A 178 17.45 2.07 -2.71
CA ASP A 178 18.16 2.14 -3.99
C ASP A 178 17.22 2.07 -5.20
N CYS A 179 15.99 2.57 -5.05
CA CYS A 179 14.99 2.58 -6.11
C CYS A 179 15.49 3.42 -7.30
N LYS A 180 15.21 2.94 -8.51
CA LYS A 180 15.65 3.54 -9.78
C LYS A 180 14.44 3.76 -10.68
N GLN A 181 14.61 4.62 -11.68
CA GLN A 181 13.62 4.78 -12.73
C GLN A 181 13.53 3.50 -13.58
N GLY A 182 12.33 3.20 -14.06
CA GLY A 182 12.04 2.18 -15.07
C GLY A 182 10.99 2.71 -16.04
N GLY A 183 10.70 1.98 -17.10
CA GLY A 183 9.57 2.25 -17.97
C GLY A 183 9.90 2.10 -19.45
N ASN A 184 9.13 2.79 -20.28
CA ASN A 184 9.13 2.67 -21.74
C ASN A 184 8.80 1.26 -22.23
N THR A 185 7.91 0.56 -21.50
CA THR A 185 7.50 -0.80 -21.82
C THR A 185 6.07 -1.06 -21.33
N ASN A 186 5.51 -2.20 -21.74
CA ASN A 186 4.24 -2.67 -21.21
C ASN A 186 4.45 -3.33 -19.85
N VAL A 187 3.61 -2.99 -18.88
CA VAL A 187 3.64 -3.57 -17.52
C VAL A 187 2.24 -4.08 -17.19
N ARG A 188 2.17 -5.30 -16.66
CA ARG A 188 0.91 -5.92 -16.21
C ARG A 188 0.51 -5.41 -14.83
N ASP A 189 -0.75 -5.05 -14.68
CA ASP A 189 -1.38 -4.57 -13.44
C ASP A 189 -2.55 -5.46 -12.96
N SER A 190 -3.15 -6.26 -13.85
CA SER A 190 -4.15 -7.28 -13.52
C SER A 190 -4.01 -8.55 -14.38
N PRO A 191 -4.73 -9.64 -14.11
CA PRO A 191 -4.63 -10.86 -14.92
C PRO A 191 -5.11 -10.63 -16.36
N SER A 192 -5.97 -9.64 -16.57
CA SER A 192 -6.61 -9.34 -17.86
C SER A 192 -6.09 -8.07 -18.53
N HIS A 193 -5.32 -7.23 -17.85
CA HIS A 193 -4.87 -5.94 -18.35
C HIS A 193 -3.36 -5.75 -18.19
N TYR A 194 -2.76 -5.07 -19.16
CA TYR A 194 -1.43 -4.49 -19.08
C TYR A 194 -1.43 -3.22 -19.94
N GLY A 195 -0.60 -2.25 -19.60
CA GLY A 195 -0.54 -0.97 -20.29
C GLY A 195 0.89 -0.48 -20.49
N PHE A 196 1.07 0.41 -21.46
CA PHE A 196 2.36 1.06 -21.68
C PHE A 196 2.66 2.05 -20.55
N ARG A 197 3.87 1.97 -20.00
CA ARG A 197 4.38 2.82 -18.93
C ARG A 197 5.49 3.70 -19.46
N THR A 198 5.40 5.00 -19.21
CA THR A 198 6.52 5.93 -19.40
C THR A 198 7.53 5.77 -18.28
N ILE A 199 8.60 6.56 -18.33
CA ILE A 199 9.63 6.57 -17.29
C ILE A 199 9.00 6.95 -15.94
N SER A 200 9.22 6.12 -14.93
CA SER A 200 8.84 6.37 -13.54
C SER A 200 9.84 7.28 -12.84
N ASP A 201 9.39 7.96 -11.78
CA ASP A 201 10.24 8.88 -11.01
C ASP A 201 11.31 8.15 -10.20
N GLY A 202 11.05 6.87 -9.86
CA GLY A 202 11.94 6.02 -9.09
C GLY A 202 11.77 6.20 -7.57
N ASP A 203 10.53 6.43 -7.14
CA ASP A 203 10.13 6.48 -5.73
C ASP A 203 10.20 5.10 -5.07
N GLY A 204 10.30 5.08 -3.74
CA GLY A 204 10.14 3.85 -2.96
C GLY A 204 8.73 3.27 -3.04
N VAL A 205 7.74 4.08 -2.63
CA VAL A 205 6.31 3.77 -2.72
C VAL A 205 5.59 4.95 -3.34
N SER A 206 5.11 4.81 -4.57
CA SER A 206 4.31 5.82 -5.26
C SER A 206 2.82 5.48 -5.14
N ILE A 207 2.02 6.39 -4.62
CA ILE A 207 0.57 6.26 -4.44
C ILE A 207 -0.11 7.28 -5.35
N PHE A 208 -0.77 6.78 -6.40
CA PHE A 208 -1.34 7.59 -7.47
C PHE A 208 -2.84 7.35 -7.58
N GLY A 209 -3.65 8.30 -7.12
CA GLY A 209 -5.11 8.15 -7.05
C GLY A 209 -5.59 6.93 -6.28
N GLY A 210 -4.82 6.49 -5.28
CA GLY A 210 -5.11 5.33 -4.45
C GLY A 210 -5.89 5.68 -3.17
N SER A 211 -6.55 4.70 -2.57
CA SER A 211 -7.27 4.92 -1.30
C SER A 211 -7.28 3.73 -0.36
N HIS A 212 -7.43 3.97 0.95
CA HIS A 212 -7.38 2.91 1.97
C HIS A 212 -6.04 2.18 1.89
N ILE A 213 -4.96 2.92 2.14
CA ILE A 213 -3.59 2.43 2.02
C ILE A 213 -2.88 2.57 3.36
N TRP A 214 -2.12 1.55 3.72
CA TRP A 214 -1.31 1.54 4.93
C TRP A 214 0.11 1.10 4.63
N VAL A 215 1.08 2.01 4.82
CA VAL A 215 2.51 1.73 4.71
C VAL A 215 3.09 1.71 6.12
N ASP A 216 3.46 0.53 6.60
CA ASP A 216 3.79 0.28 7.99
C ASP A 216 5.08 -0.49 8.18
N HIS A 217 5.88 -0.16 9.20
CA HIS A 217 7.09 -0.93 9.57
C HIS A 217 8.07 -1.16 8.41
N CYS A 218 8.10 -0.30 7.40
CA CYS A 218 9.04 -0.39 6.31
C CYS A 218 10.32 0.40 6.62
N SER A 219 11.46 -0.09 6.15
CA SER A 219 12.73 0.66 6.13
C SER A 219 12.93 1.25 4.76
N LEU A 220 13.01 2.58 4.64
CA LEU A 220 13.13 3.28 3.35
C LEU A 220 14.36 4.19 3.29
N SER A 221 15.11 4.12 2.18
CA SER A 221 16.30 4.97 2.00
C SER A 221 16.79 5.06 0.55
N ASN A 222 17.53 6.12 0.21
CA ASN A 222 18.32 6.23 -1.03
C ASN A 222 17.56 5.89 -2.33
N CYS A 223 16.30 6.34 -2.46
CA CYS A 223 15.54 6.19 -3.70
C CYS A 223 15.96 7.25 -4.73
N HIS A 224 15.48 7.16 -5.97
CA HIS A 224 15.87 8.12 -7.01
C HIS A 224 15.18 9.48 -6.83
N ASP A 225 13.88 9.51 -6.51
CA ASP A 225 13.15 10.75 -6.21
C ASP A 225 12.55 10.75 -4.79
N GLY A 226 11.31 10.30 -4.57
CA GLY A 226 10.66 10.23 -3.25
C GLY A 226 10.90 8.93 -2.49
N LEU A 227 10.75 8.91 -1.15
CA LEU A 227 10.58 7.64 -0.43
C LEU A 227 9.12 7.17 -0.48
N ILE A 228 8.18 8.05 -0.11
CA ILE A 228 6.75 7.78 -0.18
C ILE A 228 6.03 9.01 -0.73
N ASP A 229 5.48 8.90 -1.93
CA ASP A 229 4.75 9.99 -2.57
C ASP A 229 3.28 9.62 -2.73
N ALA A 230 2.38 10.52 -2.37
CA ALA A 230 0.94 10.35 -2.51
C ALA A 230 0.33 11.55 -3.25
N ILE A 231 -0.23 11.31 -4.43
CA ILE A 231 -0.65 12.35 -5.37
C ILE A 231 -1.94 11.95 -6.10
N HIS A 232 -2.49 12.86 -6.91
CA HIS A 232 -3.60 12.57 -7.82
C HIS A 232 -4.91 12.12 -7.16
N GLY A 233 -5.32 12.83 -6.09
CA GLY A 233 -6.56 12.56 -5.37
C GLY A 233 -6.46 11.38 -4.40
N SER A 234 -5.24 10.95 -4.06
CA SER A 234 -5.03 9.90 -3.08
C SER A 234 -5.51 10.31 -1.68
N THR A 235 -6.15 9.40 -0.95
CA THR A 235 -6.76 9.71 0.35
C THR A 235 -6.95 8.46 1.21
N ALA A 236 -7.36 8.61 2.47
CA ALA A 236 -7.49 7.51 3.43
C ALA A 236 -6.19 6.70 3.56
N ILE A 237 -5.09 7.39 3.86
CA ILE A 237 -3.75 6.81 3.95
C ILE A 237 -3.24 6.90 5.40
N THR A 238 -2.57 5.84 5.86
CA THR A 238 -1.74 5.89 7.07
C THR A 238 -0.31 5.48 6.71
N ILE A 239 0.66 6.27 7.13
CA ILE A 239 2.09 5.99 7.02
C ILE A 239 2.62 5.92 8.45
N SER A 240 2.95 4.72 8.93
CA SER A 240 3.31 4.52 10.34
C SER A 240 4.50 3.62 10.58
N ASN A 241 5.19 3.82 11.72
CA ASN A 241 6.27 2.93 12.17
C ASN A 241 7.40 2.70 11.17
N ASN A 242 7.53 3.54 10.14
CA ASN A 242 8.57 3.36 9.15
C ASN A 242 9.89 3.95 9.66
N TYR A 243 11.00 3.35 9.26
CA TYR A 243 12.35 3.85 9.50
C TYR A 243 12.89 4.46 8.21
N MET A 244 13.08 5.77 8.17
CA MET A 244 13.48 6.50 6.96
C MET A 244 14.84 7.17 7.18
N THR A 245 15.80 6.96 6.28
CA THR A 245 17.15 7.53 6.40
C THR A 245 17.77 7.85 5.04
N HIS A 246 18.85 8.62 5.05
CA HIS A 246 19.75 8.84 3.90
C HIS A 246 19.02 9.19 2.60
N HIS A 247 18.23 10.26 2.62
CA HIS A 247 17.40 10.63 1.47
C HIS A 247 17.04 12.11 1.46
N ASP A 248 16.99 12.74 0.29
CA ASP A 248 16.69 14.17 0.18
C ASP A 248 15.18 14.45 0.34
N LYS A 249 14.37 13.93 -0.60
CA LYS A 249 12.93 14.20 -0.70
C LYS A 249 12.13 13.06 -0.07
N VAL A 250 11.80 13.17 1.21
CA VAL A 250 11.24 12.04 1.97
C VAL A 250 9.82 11.70 1.54
N MET A 251 8.88 12.63 1.68
CA MET A 251 7.46 12.35 1.47
C MET A 251 6.73 13.54 0.86
N LEU A 252 6.23 13.40 -0.37
CA LEU A 252 5.39 14.39 -1.03
C LEU A 252 3.91 14.03 -0.93
N LEU A 253 3.11 14.94 -0.37
CA LEU A 253 1.65 14.80 -0.25
C LEU A 253 0.96 15.87 -1.10
N GLY A 254 0.67 15.52 -2.35
CA GLY A 254 0.14 16.44 -3.37
C GLY A 254 1.25 17.02 -4.26
N HIS A 255 1.01 16.99 -5.58
CA HIS A 255 2.06 17.27 -6.57
C HIS A 255 2.02 18.67 -7.19
N SER A 256 0.91 19.39 -7.06
CA SER A 256 0.70 20.66 -7.77
C SER A 256 -0.26 21.58 -7.02
N ASP A 257 0.15 22.84 -6.87
CA ASP A 257 -0.65 23.90 -6.23
C ASP A 257 -2.01 24.14 -6.92
N SER A 258 -2.12 23.76 -8.19
CA SER A 258 -3.35 23.92 -8.99
C SER A 258 -4.22 22.67 -9.04
N TYR A 259 -3.77 21.53 -8.50
CA TYR A 259 -4.50 20.28 -8.61
C TYR A 259 -5.58 20.14 -7.54
N THR A 260 -6.83 20.38 -7.93
CA THR A 260 -7.93 20.53 -6.97
C THR A 260 -8.44 19.23 -6.36
N GLN A 261 -8.16 18.07 -6.97
CA GLN A 261 -8.59 16.78 -6.40
C GLN A 261 -7.82 16.44 -5.12
N ASP A 262 -6.59 16.95 -4.95
CA ASP A 262 -5.78 16.74 -3.74
C ASP A 262 -6.35 17.50 -2.52
N LYS A 263 -7.35 18.40 -2.69
CA LYS A 263 -8.03 19.05 -1.56
C LYS A 263 -8.74 18.09 -0.60
N ASN A 264 -9.08 16.90 -1.09
CA ASN A 264 -9.73 15.84 -0.31
C ASN A 264 -8.73 14.82 0.26
N MET A 265 -7.43 15.07 0.11
CA MET A 265 -6.38 14.20 0.63
C MET A 265 -6.42 14.18 2.15
N GLN A 266 -6.39 12.96 2.70
CA GLN A 266 -6.37 12.71 4.14
C GLN A 266 -5.31 11.63 4.43
N VAL A 267 -4.26 12.04 5.14
CA VAL A 267 -3.10 11.19 5.43
C VAL A 267 -2.76 11.31 6.91
N THR A 268 -2.56 10.17 7.57
CA THR A 268 -2.03 10.10 8.93
C THR A 268 -0.56 9.71 8.88
N ILE A 269 0.31 10.52 9.47
CA ILE A 269 1.73 10.21 9.66
C ILE A 269 1.95 10.03 11.16
N ALA A 270 2.29 8.83 11.61
CA ALA A 270 2.41 8.54 13.04
C ALA A 270 3.52 7.53 13.34
N PHE A 271 4.27 7.75 14.42
CA PHE A 271 5.31 6.81 14.92
C PHE A 271 6.45 6.46 13.94
N ASN A 272 6.57 7.18 12.82
CA ASN A 272 7.73 7.02 11.93
C ASN A 272 8.99 7.56 12.62
N HIS A 273 10.11 6.92 12.36
CA HIS A 273 11.43 7.39 12.73
C HIS A 273 12.08 8.05 11.53
N PHE A 274 12.12 9.38 11.54
CA PHE A 274 12.88 10.19 10.60
C PHE A 274 14.33 10.28 11.09
N GLY A 275 15.17 9.39 10.57
CA GLY A 275 16.53 9.20 11.04
C GLY A 275 17.55 10.09 10.35
N GLU A 276 18.82 9.67 10.41
CA GLU A 276 19.93 10.45 9.90
C GLU A 276 19.94 10.57 8.37
N GLY A 277 20.60 11.61 7.86
CA GLY A 277 20.79 11.82 6.43
C GLY A 277 19.52 12.22 5.66
N LEU A 278 18.43 12.56 6.35
CA LEU A 278 17.25 13.14 5.73
C LEU A 278 17.41 14.66 5.53
N VAL A 279 16.92 15.20 4.41
CA VAL A 279 17.04 16.64 4.10
C VAL A 279 15.71 17.37 4.26
N GLN A 280 14.65 16.93 3.60
CA GLN A 280 13.37 17.66 3.52
C GLN A 280 12.15 16.76 3.27
N ARG A 281 10.96 17.38 3.28
CA ARG A 281 9.65 16.75 3.01
C ARG A 281 9.23 15.70 4.06
N MET A 282 9.17 16.07 5.33
CA MET A 282 8.77 15.18 6.45
C MET A 282 7.49 15.65 7.18
N PRO A 283 6.32 15.81 6.51
CA PRO A 283 6.05 15.74 5.06
C PRO A 283 6.24 17.11 4.35
N ARG A 284 5.99 17.16 3.02
CA ARG A 284 5.75 18.39 2.25
C ARG A 284 4.42 18.30 1.50
#